data_AF-A0A936F465-F1
#
_entry.id   AF-A0A936F465-F1
#
_cell.length_a   1.000
_cell.length_b   1.000
_cell.length_c   1.000
_cell.angle_alpha   90.00
_cell.angle_beta   90.00
_cell.angle_gamma   90.00
#
_symmetry.space_group_name_H-M   'P 1'
#
loop_
_entity.id
_entity.type
_entity.pdbx_description
1 polymer ?
#
loop_
_entity_poly.entity_id
_entity_poly.type
_entity_poly.pdbx_seq_one_letter_code
_entity_poly.pdbx_strand_id
1 'polypeptide(L)'
;MSASDLLDMTTIQNLVELDDGGHGLLSEMIEIFREDTPRRIRDILAAIADGNAEELSRTAHALKGGSGALGAHALRILAADLEALGREGATEAGPDLHGRLEGTFQATLAALDAYVEGLEAK
;
A
#
# COMPACT_ATOMS: atom_id res chain seq x y z
N MET A 1 14.88 1.18 4.76
CA MET A 1 13.96 2.10 4.06
C MET A 1 13.78 3.31 4.96
N SER A 2 13.85 4.52 4.40
CA SER A 2 13.55 5.76 5.12
C SER A 2 12.06 6.10 4.99
N ALA A 3 11.54 7.00 5.84
CA ALA A 3 10.15 7.46 5.75
C ALA A 3 9.83 8.09 4.38
N SER A 4 10.78 8.80 3.77
CA SER A 4 10.65 9.37 2.43
C SER A 4 10.59 8.33 1.30
N ASP A 5 11.04 7.10 1.55
CA ASP A 5 10.91 6.01 0.57
C ASP A 5 9.53 5.36 0.64
N LEU A 6 8.93 5.35 1.84
CA LEU A 6 7.68 4.67 2.16
C LEU A 6 6.45 5.51 1.86
N LEU A 7 6.53 6.83 2.05
CA LEU A 7 5.38 7.73 2.08
C LEU A 7 5.48 8.86 1.04
N ASP A 8 4.36 9.18 0.41
CA ASP A 8 4.16 10.38 -0.39
C ASP A 8 3.60 11.50 0.50
N MET A 9 4.49 12.38 0.95
CA MET A 9 4.13 13.49 1.83
C MET A 9 3.18 14.49 1.17
N THR A 10 3.18 14.60 -0.16
CA THR A 10 2.25 15.48 -0.87
C THR A 10 0.83 14.94 -0.72
N THR A 11 0.63 13.65 -0.96
CA THR A 11 -0.68 13.01 -0.76
C THR A 11 -1.14 13.11 0.67
N ILE A 12 -0.26 12.79 1.64
CA ILE A 12 -0.60 12.85 3.06
C ILE A 12 -0.99 14.27 3.47
N GLN A 13 -0.23 15.29 3.07
CA GLN A 13 -0.54 16.68 3.39
C GLN A 13 -1.88 17.13 2.80
N ASN A 14 -2.19 16.71 1.56
CA ASN A 14 -3.48 17.00 0.95
C ASN A 14 -4.65 16.36 1.73
N LEU A 15 -4.46 15.14 2.25
CA LEU A 15 -5.48 14.47 3.08
C LEU A 15 -5.73 15.20 4.41
N VAL A 16 -4.65 15.67 5.05
CA VAL A 16 -4.75 16.49 6.28
C VAL A 16 -5.43 17.82 6.01
N GLU A 17 -5.10 18.47 4.88
CA GLU A 17 -5.74 19.74 4.50
C GLU A 17 -7.23 19.58 4.17
N LEU A 18 -7.64 18.45 3.59
CA LEU A 18 -9.05 18.15 3.32
C LEU A 18 -9.89 17.98 4.59
N ASP A 19 -9.26 17.71 5.73
CA ASP A 19 -9.90 17.60 7.04
C ASP A 19 -9.81 18.92 7.84
N ASP A 20 -9.70 20.06 7.14
CA ASP A 20 -9.52 21.41 7.71
C ASP A 20 -8.30 21.50 8.68
N GLY A 21 -7.25 20.72 8.42
CA GLY A 21 -6.06 20.62 9.27
C GLY A 21 -6.18 19.61 10.43
N GLY A 22 -7.31 18.90 10.50
CA GLY A 22 -7.48 17.71 11.33
C GLY A 22 -6.74 16.48 10.79
N HIS A 23 -6.82 15.39 11.55
CA HIS A 23 -6.25 14.09 11.18
C HIS A 23 -7.28 12.96 11.24
N GLY A 24 -8.57 13.27 11.38
CA GLY A 24 -9.67 12.30 11.42
C GLY A 24 -9.81 11.53 10.12
N LEU A 25 -9.78 12.23 8.98
CA LEU A 25 -9.81 11.59 7.66
C LEU A 25 -8.59 10.68 7.43
N LEU A 26 -7.39 11.19 7.74
CA LEU A 26 -6.16 10.41 7.60
C LEU A 26 -6.18 9.16 8.48
N SER A 27 -6.61 9.29 9.73
CA SER A 27 -6.70 8.17 10.68
C SER A 27 -7.72 7.12 10.23
N GLU A 28 -8.89 7.54 9.75
CA GLU A 28 -9.89 6.62 9.19
C GLU A 28 -9.33 5.85 7.98
N MET A 29 -8.64 6.55 7.07
CA MET A 29 -8.03 5.92 5.91
C MET A 29 -6.91 4.95 6.28
N ILE A 30 -6.12 5.26 7.32
CA ILE A 30 -5.09 4.35 7.87
C ILE A 30 -5.75 3.07 8.39
N GLU A 31 -6.84 3.17 9.15
CA GLU A 31 -7.53 1.99 9.69
C GLU A 31 -8.15 1.13 8.59
N ILE A 32 -8.82 1.75 7.60
CA ILE A 32 -9.32 1.02 6.42
C ILE A 32 -8.16 0.31 5.72
N PHE A 33 -7.04 1.00 5.47
CA PHE A 33 -5.88 0.42 4.82
C PHE A 33 -5.26 -0.71 5.62
N ARG A 34 -5.21 -0.60 6.95
CA ARG A 34 -4.71 -1.62 7.88
C ARG A 34 -5.56 -2.90 7.81
N GLU A 35 -6.88 -2.78 7.73
CA GLU A 35 -7.81 -3.91 7.65
C GLU A 35 -7.83 -4.57 6.27
N ASP A 36 -7.83 -3.77 5.20
CA ASP A 36 -8.03 -4.27 3.83
C ASP A 36 -6.77 -4.86 3.20
N THR A 37 -5.60 -4.28 3.51
CA THR A 37 -4.34 -4.63 2.83
C THR A 37 -3.90 -6.08 3.04
N PRO A 38 -3.99 -6.68 4.25
CA PRO A 38 -3.65 -8.09 4.46
C PRO A 38 -4.45 -9.04 3.57
N ARG A 39 -5.74 -8.74 3.33
CA ARG A 39 -6.57 -9.52 2.41
C ARG A 39 -6.06 -9.41 0.98
N ARG A 40 -5.74 -8.20 0.51
CA ARG A 40 -5.20 -7.96 -0.84
C ARG A 40 -3.85 -8.65 -1.06
N ILE A 41 -2.97 -8.63 -0.06
CA ILE A 41 -1.69 -9.37 -0.09
C ILE A 41 -1.95 -10.87 -0.26
N ARG A 42 -2.88 -11.46 0.50
CA ARG A 42 -3.24 -12.87 0.34
C ARG A 42 -3.80 -13.18 -1.05
N ASP A 43 -4.67 -12.32 -1.57
CA ASP A 43 -5.26 -12.49 -2.91
C ASP A 43 -4.17 -12.45 -4.00
N ILE A 44 -3.17 -11.55 -3.88
CA ILE A 44 -1.99 -11.50 -4.78
C ILE A 44 -1.22 -12.81 -4.75
N LEU A 45 -0.90 -13.30 -3.54
CA LEU A 45 -0.12 -14.52 -3.37
C LEU A 45 -0.85 -15.75 -3.90
N ALA A 46 -2.18 -15.81 -3.72
CA ALA A 46 -3.02 -16.88 -4.27
C ALA A 46 -3.03 -16.84 -5.81
N ALA A 47 -3.19 -15.67 -6.42
CA ALA A 47 -3.18 -15.52 -7.87
C ALA A 47 -1.85 -16.00 -8.49
N ILE A 48 -0.73 -15.72 -7.83
CA ILE A 48 0.59 -16.21 -8.24
C ILE A 48 0.69 -17.73 -8.10
N ALA A 49 0.25 -18.28 -6.96
CA ALA A 49 0.28 -19.73 -6.72
C ALA A 49 -0.57 -20.50 -7.76
N ASP A 50 -1.69 -19.92 -8.18
CA ASP A 50 -2.60 -20.50 -9.17
C ASP A 50 -2.16 -20.23 -10.63
N GLY A 51 -1.09 -19.47 -10.86
CA GLY A 51 -0.65 -19.06 -12.19
C GLY A 51 -1.65 -18.16 -12.92
N ASN A 52 -2.52 -17.47 -12.18
CA ASN A 52 -3.59 -16.64 -12.72
C ASN A 52 -3.14 -15.18 -12.89
N ALA A 53 -2.58 -14.87 -14.05
CA ALA A 53 -2.06 -13.54 -14.38
C ALA A 53 -3.15 -12.44 -14.42
N GLU A 54 -4.37 -12.79 -14.86
CA GLU A 54 -5.49 -11.85 -14.88
C GLU A 54 -5.90 -11.46 -13.45
N GLU A 55 -6.04 -12.45 -12.58
CA GLU A 55 -6.36 -12.20 -11.17
C GLU A 55 -5.25 -11.42 -10.48
N LEU A 56 -3.98 -11.77 -10.73
CA LEU A 56 -2.82 -11.04 -10.21
C LEU A 56 -2.91 -9.57 -10.60
N SER A 57 -3.15 -9.27 -11.88
CA SER A 57 -3.29 -7.90 -12.35
C SER A 57 -4.41 -7.15 -11.62
N ARG A 58 -5.57 -7.80 -11.49
CA ARG A 58 -6.77 -7.21 -10.87
C ARG A 58 -6.56 -6.91 -9.39
N THR A 59 -6.03 -7.84 -8.63
CA THR A 59 -5.83 -7.66 -7.19
C THR A 59 -4.67 -6.69 -6.89
N ALA A 60 -3.60 -6.72 -7.70
CA ALA A 60 -2.50 -5.76 -7.63
C ALA A 60 -2.96 -4.33 -7.98
N HIS A 61 -3.80 -4.16 -9.01
CA HIS A 61 -4.43 -2.88 -9.33
C HIS A 61 -5.19 -2.30 -8.14
N ALA A 62 -5.94 -3.14 -7.44
CA ALA A 62 -6.74 -2.73 -6.30
C ALA A 62 -5.86 -2.33 -5.10
N LEU A 63 -4.77 -3.07 -4.83
CA LEU A 63 -3.77 -2.67 -3.83
C LEU A 63 -3.05 -1.37 -4.20
N LYS A 64 -2.71 -1.18 -5.48
CA LYS A 64 -2.08 0.04 -6.00
C LYS A 64 -2.97 1.26 -5.76
N GLY A 65 -4.27 1.14 -6.06
CA GLY A 65 -5.24 2.21 -5.86
C GLY A 65 -5.36 2.63 -4.39
N GLY A 66 -5.57 1.66 -3.49
CA GLY A 66 -5.66 1.93 -2.04
C GLY A 66 -4.35 2.53 -1.49
N SER A 67 -3.21 1.99 -1.88
CA SER A 67 -1.90 2.50 -1.46
C SER A 67 -1.67 3.93 -1.96
N GLY A 68 -2.04 4.22 -3.21
CA GLY A 68 -1.90 5.56 -3.79
C GLY A 68 -2.84 6.60 -3.18
N ALA A 69 -4.05 6.22 -2.80
CA ALA A 69 -5.01 7.12 -2.16
C ALA A 69 -4.52 7.60 -0.78
N LEU A 70 -3.83 6.74 -0.03
CA LEU A 70 -3.29 7.05 1.31
C LEU A 70 -1.88 7.67 1.27
N GLY A 71 -1.18 7.58 0.14
CA GLY A 71 0.22 8.00 0.03
C GLY A 71 1.23 6.92 0.46
N ALA A 72 0.84 5.64 0.52
CA ALA A 72 1.72 4.50 0.72
C ALA A 72 2.58 4.21 -0.53
N HIS A 73 3.56 5.08 -0.77
CA HIS A 73 4.37 5.15 -1.99
C HIS A 73 5.09 3.83 -2.33
N ALA A 74 5.83 3.25 -1.38
CA ALA A 74 6.58 2.01 -1.65
C ALA A 74 5.65 0.83 -2.01
N LEU A 75 4.54 0.69 -1.28
CA LEU A 75 3.57 -0.38 -1.55
C LEU A 75 2.85 -0.17 -2.88
N ARG A 76 2.55 1.08 -3.23
CA ARG A 76 1.99 1.46 -4.53
C ARG A 76 2.92 1.06 -5.68
N ILE A 77 4.23 1.31 -5.57
CA ILE A 77 5.20 0.90 -6.60
C ILE A 77 5.20 -0.61 -6.76
N LEU A 78 5.33 -1.34 -5.65
CA LEU A 78 5.38 -2.80 -5.69
C LEU A 78 4.10 -3.40 -6.27
N ALA A 79 2.93 -2.83 -5.95
CA ALA A 79 1.66 -3.21 -6.54
C ALA A 79 1.57 -2.88 -8.04
N ALA A 80 2.16 -1.76 -8.49
CA ALA A 80 2.21 -1.40 -9.91
C ALA A 80 3.07 -2.37 -10.72
N ASP A 81 4.20 -2.82 -10.16
CA ASP A 81 5.07 -3.82 -10.80
C ASP A 81 4.33 -5.17 -10.96
N LEU A 82 3.60 -5.61 -9.93
CA LEU A 82 2.79 -6.83 -9.96
C LEU A 82 1.61 -6.71 -10.94
N GLU A 83 0.98 -5.55 -11.01
CA GLU A 83 -0.09 -5.30 -11.97
C GLU A 83 0.42 -5.40 -13.40
N ALA A 84 1.59 -4.81 -13.69
CA ALA A 84 2.24 -4.90 -14.99
C ALA A 84 2.61 -6.34 -15.34
N LEU A 85 3.20 -7.08 -14.40
CA LEU A 85 3.52 -8.50 -14.56
C LEU A 85 2.28 -9.32 -14.97
N GLY A 86 1.16 -9.14 -14.26
CA GLY A 86 -0.10 -9.81 -14.60
C GLY A 86 -0.65 -9.41 -15.97
N ARG A 87 -0.51 -8.14 -16.38
CA ARG A 87 -0.91 -7.67 -17.73
C ARG A 87 -0.09 -8.30 -18.84
N GLU A 88 1.15 -8.64 -18.57
CA GLU A 88 2.05 -9.34 -19.50
C GLU A 88 1.75 -10.85 -19.56
N GLY A 89 0.81 -11.35 -18.75
CA GLY A 89 0.45 -12.77 -18.70
C GLY A 89 1.39 -13.61 -17.84
N ALA A 90 2.23 -12.97 -17.01
CA ALA A 90 3.21 -13.64 -16.16
C ALA A 90 2.77 -13.62 -14.68
N THR A 91 3.34 -14.53 -13.89
CA THR A 91 3.10 -14.62 -12.44
C THR A 91 4.38 -14.78 -11.62
N GLU A 92 5.53 -14.83 -12.29
CA GLU A 92 6.84 -15.01 -11.69
C GLU A 92 7.38 -13.70 -11.09
N ALA A 93 6.88 -13.34 -9.91
CA ALA A 93 7.22 -12.08 -9.23
C ALA A 93 8.58 -12.08 -8.50
N GLY A 94 9.39 -13.13 -8.68
CA GLY A 94 10.69 -13.31 -8.05
C GLY A 94 10.62 -13.93 -6.64
N PRO A 95 11.79 -14.21 -6.04
CA PRO A 95 11.87 -14.83 -4.72
C PRO A 95 11.35 -13.90 -3.61
N ASP A 96 10.76 -14.50 -2.58
CA ASP A 96 10.33 -13.83 -1.34
C ASP A 96 9.36 -12.64 -1.54
N LEU A 97 8.46 -12.73 -2.54
CA LEU A 97 7.44 -11.69 -2.73
C LEU A 97 6.61 -11.44 -1.46
N HIS A 98 6.26 -12.51 -0.74
CA HIS A 98 5.50 -12.39 0.51
C HIS A 98 6.25 -11.54 1.55
N GLY A 99 7.53 -11.84 1.82
CA GLY A 99 8.34 -11.06 2.74
C GLY A 99 8.45 -9.59 2.31
N ARG A 100 8.57 -9.32 1.01
CA ARG A 100 8.60 -7.95 0.47
C ARG A 100 7.26 -7.21 0.67
N LEU A 101 6.13 -7.83 0.33
CA LEU A 101 4.80 -7.24 0.50
C LEU A 101 4.53 -6.93 1.98
N GLU A 102 4.70 -7.93 2.84
CA GLU A 102 4.41 -7.80 4.27
C GLU A 102 5.36 -6.81 4.94
N GLY A 103 6.66 -6.93 4.67
CA GLY A 103 7.67 -6.01 5.23
C GLY A 103 7.43 -4.56 4.80
N THR A 104 7.06 -4.33 3.53
CA THR A 104 6.73 -2.98 3.04
C THR A 104 5.46 -2.46 3.71
N PHE A 105 4.42 -3.28 3.80
CA PHE A 105 3.16 -2.92 4.44
C PHE A 105 3.34 -2.52 5.91
N GLN A 106 4.04 -3.34 6.70
CA GLN A 106 4.30 -3.05 8.12
C GLN A 106 5.16 -1.80 8.30
N ALA A 107 6.19 -1.61 7.46
CA ALA A 107 7.00 -0.40 7.50
C ALA A 107 6.20 0.85 7.12
N THR A 108 5.30 0.76 6.13
CA THR A 108 4.38 1.84 5.76
C THR A 108 3.44 2.20 6.90
N LEU A 109 2.81 1.21 7.56
CA LEU A 109 1.93 1.47 8.71
C LEU A 109 2.67 2.17 9.84
N ALA A 110 3.85 1.66 10.23
CA ALA A 110 4.66 2.27 11.28
C ALA A 110 5.04 3.73 10.95
N ALA A 111 5.30 4.03 9.68
CA ALA A 111 5.60 5.40 9.24
C ALA A 111 4.36 6.31 9.27
N LEU A 112 3.18 5.80 8.92
CA LEU A 112 1.91 6.54 8.99
C LEU A 112 1.51 6.82 10.45
N ASP A 113 1.60 5.81 11.31
CA ASP A 113 1.30 5.94 12.74
C ASP A 113 2.20 7.00 13.39
N ALA A 114 3.52 6.93 13.14
CA ALA A 114 4.48 7.92 13.64
C ALA A 114 4.21 9.35 13.11
N TYR A 115 3.65 9.47 11.90
CA TYR A 115 3.26 10.78 11.36
C TYR A 115 2.05 11.35 12.11
N VAL A 116 1.02 10.54 12.34
CA VAL A 116 -0.19 10.96 13.08
C VAL A 116 0.14 11.32 14.53
N GLU A 117 0.93 10.51 15.23
CA GLU A 117 1.40 10.83 16.59
C GLU A 117 2.16 12.17 16.64
N GLY A 118 2.95 12.46 15.59
CA GLY A 118 3.66 13.73 15.44
C GLY A 118 2.76 14.95 15.18
N LEU A 119 1.52 14.74 14.71
CA LEU A 119 0.50 15.79 14.58
C LEU A 119 -0.20 16.06 15.92
N GLU A 120 -0.50 15.03 16.70
CA GLU A 120 -1.16 15.17 18.02
C GLU A 120 -0.26 15.83 19.07
N ALA A 121 1.06 15.69 18.94
CA ALA A 121 2.04 16.26 19.85
C ALA A 121 2.30 17.77 19.65
N LYS A 122 1.66 18.41 18.66
CA LYS A 122 1.80 19.84 18.33
C LYS A 122 0.59 20.66 18.78
#